data_AF-A0A7X7TX18-F1
#
_entry.id   AF-A0A7X7TX18-F1
#
_cell.length_a   1.000
_cell.length_b   1.000
_cell.length_c   1.000
_cell.angle_alpha   90.00
_cell.angle_beta   90.00
_cell.angle_gamma   90.00
#
_symmetry.space_group_name_H-M   'P 1'
#
loop_
_entity.id
_entity.type
_entity.pdbx_description
1 polymer ?
#
loop_
_entity_poly.entity_id
_entity_poly.type
_entity_poly.pdbx_seq_one_letter_code
_entity_poly.pdbx_strand_id
1 'polypeptide(L)'
;MDFKELVNKFKEYSNTDTTLLELAYDFAKKAHGEQKRASGEMYFVHVYEVAVILCNLRMDINTVCAGLLHDVLEDTQVTPDILKKEFGDEICNLVDGVTKIDGLHFSSKDEEQAQNWRKMIIATAKDVRVIIIKLADRLHNMRTLEYLSNEKQKDIAYETLTLYAPIAHRLGIFNIKNELEDLSFKYLYPEDYKKLKLQVDNSYAKREEILKVFSDKIHDILKKSGVEYRILYRAKNLYSIYRKMQNQNKPFEEIQDTLGIRIITDTVLNCYAILGVIHSNFKPLSGSFTDYIAMPKSNLYQSLHTTVLSPGGEPIEIQIRTEDMHRISEYGIAAHWRYKHGNVVDGQLNDKLNWARQWIEWMNDIESPHEFMEMFKTELDVEEIFVFTPKGDVKALPKGSTPVDFAYSIHTDIGEHCFAARVNSKIEKLDYELKSGDVCEIITRKNMTPNKDWLNFVKSQRARSKIKKYLREHGNTDI
;
A
#
# COMPACT_ATOMS: atom_id res chain seq x y z
N MET A 1 17.97 16.08 -18.64
CA MET A 1 18.52 15.29 -17.53
C MET A 1 19.79 15.96 -17.09
N ASP A 2 19.69 16.81 -16.07
CA ASP A 2 20.83 17.50 -15.47
C ASP A 2 21.12 16.85 -14.12
N PHE A 3 22.35 16.36 -13.94
CA PHE A 3 22.80 15.82 -12.66
C PHE A 3 22.57 16.83 -11.52
N LYS A 4 22.70 18.14 -11.79
CA LYS A 4 22.44 19.18 -10.80
C LYS A 4 21.00 19.20 -10.33
N GLU A 5 20.02 18.92 -11.20
CA GLU A 5 18.62 18.83 -10.80
C GLU A 5 18.38 17.66 -9.84
N LEU A 6 18.98 16.50 -10.13
CA LEU A 6 18.90 15.33 -9.26
C LEU A 6 19.56 15.60 -7.89
N VAL A 7 20.74 16.22 -7.88
CA VAL A 7 21.43 16.62 -6.66
C VAL A 7 20.62 17.64 -5.87
N ASN A 8 20.04 18.64 -6.53
CA ASN A 8 19.21 19.65 -5.87
C ASN A 8 17.99 18.99 -5.23
N LYS A 9 17.29 18.10 -5.94
CA LYS A 9 16.18 17.31 -5.39
C LYS A 9 16.59 16.50 -4.16
N PHE A 10 17.74 15.82 -4.21
CA PHE A 10 18.23 15.07 -3.06
C PHE A 10 18.54 15.98 -1.86
N LYS A 11 19.15 17.14 -2.13
CA LYS A 11 19.49 18.14 -1.11
C LYS A 11 18.29 18.85 -0.47
N GLU A 12 17.11 18.83 -1.10
CA GLU A 12 15.87 19.34 -0.48
C GLU A 12 15.48 18.58 0.80
N TYR A 13 15.99 17.36 1.00
CA TYR A 13 15.63 16.53 2.14
C TYR A 13 16.81 15.87 2.85
N SER A 14 18.01 15.93 2.30
CA SER A 14 19.20 15.33 2.91
C SER A 14 20.41 16.25 2.84
N ASN A 15 21.22 16.25 3.89
CA ASN A 15 22.52 16.94 3.95
C ASN A 15 23.70 15.98 3.68
N THR A 16 23.42 14.73 3.30
CA THR A 16 24.47 13.73 3.01
C THR A 16 25.33 14.18 1.83
N ASP A 17 26.61 13.82 1.87
CA ASP A 17 27.52 14.04 0.76
C ASP A 17 27.03 13.34 -0.53
N THR A 18 27.09 14.06 -1.64
CA THR A 18 26.53 13.63 -2.93
C THR A 18 27.56 13.05 -3.88
N THR A 19 28.83 12.94 -3.47
CA THR A 19 29.90 12.36 -4.30
C THR A 19 29.58 10.94 -4.76
N LEU A 20 28.95 10.12 -3.90
CA LEU A 20 28.53 8.76 -4.27
C LEU A 20 27.46 8.76 -5.38
N LEU A 21 26.55 9.74 -5.35
CA LEU A 21 25.50 9.90 -6.37
C LEU A 21 26.09 10.37 -7.71
N GLU A 22 27.11 11.21 -7.68
CA GLU A 22 27.86 11.63 -8.87
C GLU A 22 28.54 10.43 -9.53
N LEU A 23 29.25 9.63 -8.72
CA LEU A 23 29.89 8.40 -9.19
C LEU A 23 28.86 7.43 -9.82
N ALA A 24 27.72 7.21 -9.16
CA ALA A 24 26.67 6.33 -9.67
C ALA A 24 26.06 6.85 -10.98
N TYR A 25 25.83 8.15 -11.08
CA TYR A 25 25.30 8.80 -12.28
C TYR A 25 26.23 8.61 -13.48
N ASP A 26 27.52 8.92 -13.32
CA ASP A 26 28.50 8.78 -14.39
C ASP A 26 28.73 7.31 -14.76
N PHE A 27 28.74 6.42 -13.77
CA PHE A 27 28.87 4.99 -14.00
C PHE A 27 27.69 4.43 -14.83
N ALA A 28 26.45 4.72 -14.42
CA ALA A 28 25.25 4.28 -15.14
C ALA A 28 25.21 4.83 -16.56
N LYS A 29 25.56 6.12 -16.74
CA LYS A 29 25.63 6.76 -18.06
C LYS A 29 26.65 6.08 -18.97
N LYS A 30 27.81 5.73 -18.43
CA LYS A 30 28.87 5.03 -19.17
C LYS A 30 28.49 3.58 -19.48
N ALA A 31 27.88 2.87 -18.52
CA ALA A 31 27.54 1.47 -18.65
C ALA A 31 26.48 1.24 -19.74
N HIS A 32 25.42 2.07 -19.77
CA HIS A 32 24.37 1.96 -20.78
C HIS A 32 24.75 2.60 -22.14
N GLY A 33 25.72 3.51 -22.19
CA GLY A 33 26.29 4.03 -23.44
C GLY A 33 25.24 4.50 -24.47
N GLU A 34 25.20 3.87 -25.64
CA GLU A 34 24.24 4.15 -26.72
C GLU A 34 23.00 3.23 -26.72
N GLN A 35 22.80 2.44 -25.67
CA GLN A 35 21.65 1.56 -25.52
C GLN A 35 20.35 2.39 -25.57
N LYS A 36 19.36 1.92 -26.34
CA LYS A 36 18.06 2.56 -26.50
C LYS A 36 16.92 1.65 -26.05
N ARG A 37 15.86 2.25 -25.51
CA ARG A 37 14.60 1.58 -25.18
C ARG A 37 13.71 1.42 -26.41
N ALA A 38 12.60 0.70 -26.26
CA ALA A 38 11.57 0.58 -27.30
C ALA A 38 10.98 1.93 -27.72
N SER A 39 11.00 2.95 -26.85
CA SER A 39 10.61 4.33 -27.17
C SER A 39 11.57 5.04 -28.13
N GLY A 40 12.78 4.51 -28.32
CA GLY A 40 13.88 5.15 -29.04
C GLY A 40 14.74 6.08 -28.18
N GLU A 41 14.36 6.34 -26.93
CA GLU A 41 15.14 7.11 -25.96
C GLU A 41 16.33 6.30 -25.42
N MET A 42 17.36 7.00 -24.95
CA MET A 42 18.52 6.37 -24.31
C MET A 42 18.09 5.63 -23.04
N TYR A 43 18.67 4.45 -22.79
CA TYR A 43 18.36 3.66 -21.59
C TYR A 43 18.64 4.44 -20.29
N PHE A 44 19.68 5.28 -20.31
CA PHE A 44 20.02 6.17 -19.20
C PHE A 44 18.84 7.06 -18.73
N VAL A 45 17.92 7.43 -19.62
CA VAL A 45 16.73 8.21 -19.26
C VAL A 45 15.90 7.48 -18.21
N HIS A 46 15.72 6.18 -18.39
CA HIS A 46 14.91 5.37 -17.49
C HIS A 46 15.53 5.31 -16.09
N VAL A 47 16.80 4.93 -15.97
CA VAL A 47 17.45 4.82 -14.67
C VAL A 47 17.54 6.17 -13.95
N TYR A 48 17.69 7.27 -14.70
CA TYR A 48 17.61 8.63 -14.16
C TYR A 48 16.23 8.93 -13.56
N GLU A 49 15.16 8.64 -14.30
CA GLU A 49 13.79 8.88 -13.83
C GLU A 49 13.43 7.98 -12.62
N VAL A 50 13.95 6.75 -12.57
CA VAL A 50 13.83 5.89 -11.37
C VAL A 50 14.48 6.55 -10.16
N ALA A 51 15.68 7.11 -10.31
CA ALA A 51 16.35 7.84 -9.24
C ALA A 51 15.58 9.10 -8.81
N VAL A 52 14.95 9.81 -9.76
CA VAL A 52 14.07 10.96 -9.46
C VAL A 52 12.85 10.52 -8.66
N ILE A 53 12.21 9.40 -9.02
CA ILE A 53 11.09 8.84 -8.25
C ILE A 53 11.53 8.51 -6.83
N LEU A 54 12.68 7.87 -6.65
CA LEU A 54 13.24 7.53 -5.33
C LEU A 54 13.58 8.79 -4.51
N CYS A 55 14.06 9.87 -5.15
CA CYS A 55 14.25 11.16 -4.50
C CYS A 55 12.93 11.78 -4.05
N ASN A 56 11.87 11.68 -4.87
CA ASN A 56 10.55 12.17 -4.49
C ASN A 56 9.94 11.38 -3.31
N LEU A 57 10.33 10.11 -3.15
CA LEU A 57 10.04 9.28 -1.97
C LEU A 57 10.97 9.58 -0.77
N ARG A 58 11.93 10.49 -0.94
CA ARG A 58 12.92 10.91 0.07
C ARG A 58 13.81 9.77 0.58
N MET A 59 14.19 8.84 -0.32
CA MET A 59 15.04 7.70 0.01
C MET A 59 16.49 8.10 0.31
N ASP A 60 17.22 7.26 1.05
CA ASP A 60 18.63 7.45 1.37
C ASP A 60 19.53 7.36 0.13
N ILE A 61 20.76 7.89 0.25
CA ILE A 61 21.72 7.99 -0.84
C ILE A 61 22.01 6.63 -1.50
N ASN A 62 22.12 5.55 -0.71
CA ASN A 62 22.44 4.23 -1.23
C ASN A 62 21.28 3.66 -2.05
N THR A 63 20.03 3.87 -1.61
CA THR A 63 18.85 3.52 -2.39
C THR A 63 18.78 4.28 -3.72
N VAL A 64 19.04 5.60 -3.70
CA VAL A 64 18.99 6.42 -4.93
C VAL A 64 20.10 6.00 -5.90
N CYS A 65 21.31 5.73 -5.40
CA CYS A 65 22.40 5.19 -6.21
C CYS A 65 22.07 3.81 -6.79
N ALA A 66 21.50 2.91 -5.98
CA ALA A 66 21.05 1.61 -6.45
C ALA A 66 19.97 1.73 -7.53
N GLY A 67 19.07 2.72 -7.45
CA GLY A 67 18.10 3.01 -8.51
C GLY A 67 18.72 3.47 -9.83
N LEU A 68 19.81 4.25 -9.80
CA LEU A 68 20.57 4.58 -11.01
C LEU A 68 21.26 3.36 -11.63
N LEU A 69 21.59 2.37 -10.80
CA LEU A 69 22.40 1.22 -11.16
C LEU A 69 21.57 -0.06 -11.35
N HIS A 70 20.24 -0.02 -11.18
CA HIS A 70 19.45 -1.24 -10.98
C HIS A 70 19.51 -2.25 -12.14
N ASP A 71 19.62 -1.76 -13.37
CA ASP A 71 19.68 -2.58 -14.58
C ASP A 71 21.10 -2.83 -15.10
N VAL A 72 22.14 -2.29 -14.46
CA VAL A 72 23.52 -2.40 -15.00
C VAL A 72 24.03 -3.84 -15.01
N LEU A 73 23.57 -4.69 -14.08
CA LEU A 73 23.95 -6.11 -14.04
C LEU A 73 23.27 -6.96 -15.12
N GLU A 74 22.12 -6.51 -15.61
CA GLU A 74 21.30 -7.25 -16.57
C GLU A 74 21.59 -6.85 -18.01
N ASP A 75 21.71 -5.55 -18.25
CA ASP A 75 21.77 -4.98 -19.59
C ASP A 75 23.18 -4.65 -20.07
N THR A 76 24.18 -4.79 -19.20
CA THR A 76 25.56 -4.39 -19.50
C THR A 76 26.57 -5.48 -19.14
N GLN A 77 27.85 -5.24 -19.43
CA GLN A 77 28.95 -6.17 -19.12
C GLN A 77 29.45 -6.05 -17.67
N VAL A 78 28.77 -5.27 -16.83
CA VAL A 78 29.16 -5.04 -15.44
C VAL A 78 28.82 -6.27 -14.59
N THR A 79 29.77 -6.70 -13.76
CA THR A 79 29.59 -7.83 -12.84
C THR A 79 29.34 -7.36 -11.41
N PRO A 80 28.74 -8.21 -10.54
CA PRO A 80 28.57 -7.90 -9.12
C PRO A 80 29.89 -7.55 -8.41
N ASP A 81 31.00 -8.20 -8.78
CA ASP A 81 32.32 -7.91 -8.20
C ASP A 81 32.80 -6.48 -8.52
N ILE A 82 32.50 -5.98 -9.72
CA ILE A 82 32.80 -4.60 -10.11
C ILE A 82 31.96 -3.63 -9.30
N LEU A 83 30.63 -3.85 -9.20
CA LEU A 83 29.76 -3.00 -8.39
C LEU A 83 30.17 -2.96 -6.92
N LYS A 84 30.48 -4.12 -6.35
CA LYS A 84 30.94 -4.22 -4.96
C LYS A 84 32.25 -3.47 -4.73
N LYS A 85 33.17 -3.49 -5.69
CA LYS A 85 34.44 -2.77 -5.59
C LYS A 85 34.25 -1.24 -5.65
N GLU A 86 33.38 -0.76 -6.53
CA GLU A 86 33.17 0.67 -6.76
C GLU A 86 32.21 1.31 -5.74
N PHE A 87 31.16 0.59 -5.32
CA PHE A 87 30.06 1.13 -4.52
C PHE A 87 29.85 0.44 -3.17
N GLY A 88 30.60 -0.64 -2.89
CA GLY A 88 30.50 -1.40 -1.65
C GLY A 88 29.39 -2.45 -1.64
N ASP A 89 29.37 -3.25 -0.56
CA ASP A 89 28.45 -4.37 -0.39
C ASP A 89 26.98 -3.96 -0.39
N GLU A 90 26.66 -2.82 0.22
CA GLU A 90 25.27 -2.43 0.42
C GLU A 90 24.56 -2.12 -0.90
N ILE A 91 25.13 -1.25 -1.75
CA ILE A 91 24.56 -0.92 -3.06
C ILE A 91 24.57 -2.16 -3.96
N CYS A 92 25.65 -2.95 -3.95
CA CYS A 92 25.72 -4.19 -4.73
C CYS A 92 24.60 -5.16 -4.36
N ASN A 93 24.31 -5.35 -3.07
CA ASN A 93 23.23 -6.23 -2.61
C ASN A 93 21.84 -5.71 -2.98
N LEU A 94 21.64 -4.38 -2.98
CA LEU A 94 20.39 -3.78 -3.44
C LEU A 94 20.18 -4.02 -4.93
N VAL A 95 21.19 -3.74 -5.76
CA VAL A 95 21.13 -3.93 -7.21
C VAL A 95 20.90 -5.41 -7.54
N ASP A 96 21.72 -6.32 -7.00
CA ASP A 96 21.57 -7.77 -7.16
C ASP A 96 20.18 -8.27 -6.70
N GLY A 97 19.64 -7.69 -5.63
CA GLY A 97 18.28 -7.97 -5.16
C GLY A 97 17.20 -7.59 -6.17
N VAL A 98 17.37 -6.47 -6.89
CA VAL A 98 16.46 -6.02 -7.95
C VAL A 98 16.60 -6.89 -9.20
N THR A 99 17.82 -7.12 -9.68
CA THR A 99 18.14 -7.96 -10.85
C THR A 99 17.57 -9.38 -10.71
N LYS A 100 17.65 -9.98 -9.51
CA LYS A 100 17.08 -11.32 -9.27
C LYS A 100 15.55 -11.41 -9.44
N ILE A 101 14.87 -10.27 -9.44
CA ILE A 101 13.43 -10.18 -9.69
C ILE A 101 13.14 -10.11 -11.19
N ASP A 102 14.05 -9.53 -11.99
CA ASP A 102 13.87 -9.28 -13.42
C ASP A 102 14.33 -10.41 -14.35
N GLY A 103 15.40 -11.12 -13.99
CA GLY A 103 16.01 -12.19 -14.79
C GLY A 103 15.18 -13.47 -15.02
N LEU A 104 13.84 -13.42 -14.94
CA LEU A 104 12.94 -14.56 -15.08
C LEU A 104 11.90 -14.28 -16.15
N HIS A 105 12.18 -14.79 -17.34
CA HIS A 105 11.33 -14.65 -18.52
C HIS A 105 9.91 -15.12 -18.26
N PHE A 106 8.94 -14.23 -18.43
CA PHE A 106 7.52 -14.54 -18.29
C PHE A 106 7.05 -15.44 -19.43
N SER A 107 6.86 -16.73 -19.17
CA SER A 107 5.97 -17.57 -19.98
C SER A 107 4.58 -17.66 -19.32
N SER A 108 3.56 -17.99 -20.10
CA SER A 108 2.12 -17.92 -19.75
C SER A 108 1.65 -18.95 -18.70
N LYS A 109 2.51 -19.37 -17.78
CA LYS A 109 2.18 -20.34 -16.73
C LYS A 109 2.18 -19.66 -15.36
N ASP A 110 1.06 -19.76 -14.66
CA ASP A 110 0.85 -19.21 -13.31
C ASP A 110 1.94 -19.60 -12.30
N GLU A 111 2.63 -20.73 -12.50
CA GLU A 111 3.76 -21.18 -11.68
C GLU A 111 5.01 -20.30 -11.78
N GLU A 112 5.33 -19.77 -12.95
CA GLU A 112 6.54 -18.95 -13.14
C GLU A 112 6.34 -17.56 -12.52
N GLN A 113 5.14 -16.98 -12.68
CA GLN A 113 4.75 -15.78 -11.97
C GLN A 113 4.86 -15.97 -10.45
N ALA A 114 4.40 -17.10 -9.94
CA ALA A 114 4.48 -17.41 -8.52
C ALA A 114 5.92 -17.50 -7.98
N GLN A 115 6.84 -18.05 -8.77
CA GLN A 115 8.27 -18.08 -8.41
C GLN A 115 8.91 -16.69 -8.40
N ASN A 116 8.54 -15.83 -9.35
CA ASN A 116 9.03 -14.45 -9.41
C ASN A 116 8.58 -13.66 -8.16
N TRP A 117 7.32 -13.85 -7.75
CA TRP A 117 6.77 -13.21 -6.56
C TRP A 117 7.46 -13.72 -5.29
N ARG A 118 7.69 -15.03 -5.19
CA ARG A 118 8.45 -15.63 -4.08
C ARG A 118 9.85 -15.00 -3.94
N LYS A 119 10.58 -14.83 -5.05
CA LYS A 119 11.91 -14.20 -5.02
C LYS A 119 11.84 -12.74 -4.62
N MET A 120 10.89 -12.00 -5.17
CA MET A 120 10.62 -10.60 -4.81
C MET A 120 10.38 -10.44 -3.30
N ILE A 121 9.55 -11.30 -2.70
CA ILE A 121 9.25 -11.25 -1.26
C ILE A 121 10.47 -11.60 -0.40
N ILE A 122 11.25 -12.62 -0.80
CA ILE A 122 12.50 -12.96 -0.09
C ILE A 122 13.50 -11.80 -0.13
N ALA A 123 13.66 -11.17 -1.28
CA ALA A 123 14.55 -10.01 -1.42
C ALA A 123 14.05 -8.84 -0.55
N THR A 124 12.74 -8.57 -0.59
CA THR A 124 12.07 -7.53 0.21
C THR A 124 12.24 -7.73 1.72
N ALA A 125 12.12 -8.98 2.19
CA ALA A 125 12.23 -9.29 3.60
C ALA A 125 13.67 -9.16 4.13
N LYS A 126 14.67 -9.36 3.26
CA LYS A 126 16.08 -9.05 3.58
C LYS A 126 16.30 -7.54 3.62
N ASP A 127 15.78 -6.82 2.61
CA ASP A 127 15.85 -5.36 2.55
C ASP A 127 14.65 -4.77 1.78
N VAL A 128 13.82 -4.00 2.48
CA VAL A 128 12.62 -3.37 1.90
C VAL A 128 12.96 -2.33 0.82
N ARG A 129 14.20 -1.83 0.77
CA ARG A 129 14.61 -0.88 -0.27
C ARG A 129 14.58 -1.52 -1.65
N VAL A 130 14.79 -2.84 -1.75
CA VAL A 130 14.72 -3.57 -3.03
C VAL A 130 13.33 -3.43 -3.66
N ILE A 131 12.26 -3.63 -2.91
CA ILE A 131 10.89 -3.49 -3.44
C ILE A 131 10.53 -2.04 -3.75
N ILE A 132 11.07 -1.08 -2.99
CA ILE A 132 10.86 0.35 -3.27
C ILE A 132 11.50 0.75 -4.59
N ILE A 133 12.74 0.28 -4.86
CA ILE A 133 13.42 0.46 -6.16
C ILE A 133 12.58 -0.19 -7.25
N LYS A 134 12.09 -1.42 -7.04
CA LYS A 134 11.27 -2.12 -8.03
C LYS A 134 9.93 -1.43 -8.33
N LEU A 135 9.31 -0.83 -7.31
CA LEU A 135 8.10 -0.02 -7.51
C LEU A 135 8.37 1.26 -8.30
N ALA A 136 9.52 1.90 -8.07
CA ALA A 136 9.94 3.09 -8.82
C ALA A 136 10.23 2.75 -10.30
N ASP A 137 10.96 1.65 -10.54
CA ASP A 137 11.16 1.08 -11.88
C ASP A 137 9.81 0.78 -12.56
N ARG A 138 8.95 -0.02 -11.92
CA ARG A 138 7.64 -0.38 -12.49
C ARG A 138 6.79 0.85 -12.78
N LEU A 139 6.80 1.87 -11.92
CA LEU A 139 6.09 3.12 -12.17
C LEU A 139 6.60 3.83 -13.42
N HIS A 140 7.91 3.94 -13.59
CA HIS A 140 8.47 4.52 -14.81
C HIS A 140 8.08 3.71 -16.06
N ASN A 141 8.14 2.37 -15.98
CA ASN A 141 7.73 1.50 -17.07
C ASN A 141 6.27 1.70 -17.47
N MET A 142 5.37 1.87 -16.49
CA MET A 142 3.96 2.17 -16.74
C MET A 142 3.75 3.56 -17.36
N ARG A 143 4.57 4.56 -17.02
CA ARG A 143 4.52 5.90 -17.64
C ARG A 143 4.93 5.87 -19.11
N THR A 144 5.87 4.99 -19.48
CA THR A 144 6.38 4.83 -20.86
C THR A 144 5.76 3.64 -21.60
N LEU A 145 4.64 3.10 -21.13
CA LEU A 145 4.12 1.81 -21.63
C LEU A 145 3.58 1.87 -23.07
N GLU A 146 3.21 3.07 -23.54
CA GLU A 146 2.56 3.29 -24.85
C GLU A 146 3.41 2.90 -26.07
N TYR A 147 4.73 2.75 -25.90
CA TYR A 147 5.64 2.33 -26.98
C TYR A 147 5.70 0.81 -27.20
N LEU A 148 5.05 0.01 -26.35
CA LEU A 148 5.00 -1.45 -26.48
C LEU A 148 3.78 -1.92 -27.29
N SER A 149 3.78 -3.19 -27.70
CA SER A 149 2.61 -3.81 -28.35
C SER A 149 1.41 -3.89 -27.38
N ASN A 150 0.19 -3.82 -27.91
CA ASN A 150 -1.04 -3.87 -27.12
C ASN A 150 -1.13 -5.09 -26.18
N GLU A 151 -0.59 -6.24 -26.60
CA GLU A 151 -0.53 -7.45 -25.77
C GLU A 151 0.36 -7.23 -24.55
N LYS A 152 1.61 -6.80 -24.77
CA LYS A 152 2.55 -6.48 -23.68
C LYS A 152 2.03 -5.37 -22.75
N GLN A 153 1.35 -4.36 -23.31
CA GLN A 153 0.73 -3.30 -22.51
C GLN A 153 -0.30 -3.88 -21.53
N LYS A 154 -1.17 -4.79 -22.00
CA LYS A 154 -2.18 -5.42 -21.14
C LYS A 154 -1.56 -6.34 -20.10
N ASP A 155 -0.57 -7.14 -20.47
CA ASP A 155 0.10 -8.05 -19.53
C ASP A 155 0.78 -7.28 -18.39
N ILE A 156 1.57 -6.25 -18.74
CA ILE A 156 2.27 -5.41 -17.77
C ILE A 156 1.27 -4.63 -16.92
N ALA A 157 0.18 -4.12 -17.50
CA ALA A 157 -0.85 -3.40 -16.76
C ALA A 157 -1.62 -4.31 -15.79
N TYR A 158 -1.91 -5.55 -16.20
CA TYR A 158 -2.57 -6.55 -15.35
C TYR A 158 -1.68 -6.96 -14.18
N GLU A 159 -0.40 -7.25 -14.44
CA GLU A 159 0.58 -7.54 -13.40
C GLU A 159 0.70 -6.36 -12.43
N THR A 160 0.81 -5.14 -12.97
CA THR A 160 0.90 -3.92 -12.17
C THR A 160 -0.29 -3.76 -11.24
N LEU A 161 -1.51 -4.01 -11.74
CA LEU A 161 -2.72 -3.84 -10.97
C LEU A 161 -2.89 -4.92 -9.91
N THR A 162 -2.51 -6.17 -10.22
CA THR A 162 -2.73 -7.32 -9.35
C THR A 162 -1.60 -7.55 -8.34
N LEU A 163 -0.41 -6.99 -8.59
CA LEU A 163 0.78 -7.17 -7.75
C LEU A 163 1.34 -5.86 -7.20
N TYR A 164 1.85 -5.00 -8.09
CA TYR A 164 2.66 -3.86 -7.69
C TYR A 164 1.85 -2.77 -6.97
N ALA A 165 0.64 -2.47 -7.46
CA ALA A 165 -0.24 -1.51 -6.80
C ALA A 165 -0.64 -1.98 -5.38
N PRO A 166 -1.08 -3.22 -5.16
CA PRO A 166 -1.35 -3.70 -3.80
C PRO A 166 -0.11 -3.76 -2.88
N ILE A 167 1.07 -4.11 -3.41
CA ILE A 167 2.32 -4.02 -2.63
C ILE A 167 2.57 -2.58 -2.20
N ALA A 168 2.46 -1.61 -3.11
CA ALA A 168 2.59 -0.19 -2.78
C ALA A 168 1.56 0.24 -1.71
N HIS A 169 0.33 -0.28 -1.78
CA HIS A 169 -0.70 -0.05 -0.75
C HIS A 169 -0.29 -0.59 0.63
N ARG A 170 0.24 -1.82 0.70
CA ARG A 170 0.71 -2.42 1.96
C ARG A 170 1.91 -1.70 2.54
N LEU A 171 2.82 -1.22 1.70
CA LEU A 171 3.94 -0.38 2.11
C LEU A 171 3.51 1.04 2.52
N GLY A 172 2.26 1.42 2.31
CA GLY A 172 1.73 2.74 2.61
C GLY A 172 2.16 3.83 1.60
N ILE A 173 2.69 3.45 0.43
CA ILE A 173 3.18 4.37 -0.60
C ILE A 173 2.02 4.72 -1.55
N PHE A 174 1.04 5.48 -1.03
CA PHE A 174 -0.23 5.70 -1.72
C PHE A 174 -0.10 6.46 -3.04
N ASN A 175 0.90 7.34 -3.19
CA ASN A 175 1.09 8.08 -4.44
C ASN A 175 1.47 7.15 -5.59
N ILE A 176 2.44 6.26 -5.37
CA ILE A 176 2.82 5.24 -6.36
C ILE A 176 1.63 4.31 -6.61
N LYS A 177 0.97 3.85 -5.56
CA LYS A 177 -0.22 2.99 -5.67
C LYS A 177 -1.27 3.58 -6.61
N ASN A 178 -1.71 4.81 -6.35
CA ASN A 178 -2.79 5.45 -7.10
C ASN A 178 -2.40 5.67 -8.57
N GLU A 179 -1.14 6.02 -8.83
CA GLU A 179 -0.65 6.25 -10.19
C GLU A 179 -0.52 4.93 -10.97
N LEU A 180 -0.01 3.86 -10.34
CA LEU A 180 0.01 2.52 -10.92
C LEU A 180 -1.41 2.03 -11.23
N GLU A 181 -2.37 2.22 -10.32
CA GLU A 181 -3.77 1.86 -10.53
C GLU A 181 -4.38 2.60 -11.74
N ASP A 182 -4.18 3.91 -11.83
CA ASP A 182 -4.76 4.72 -12.92
C ASP A 182 -4.10 4.43 -14.27
N LEU A 183 -2.77 4.21 -14.29
CA LEU A 183 -2.06 3.78 -15.51
C LEU A 183 -2.53 2.39 -15.93
N SER A 184 -2.65 1.43 -15.00
CA SER A 184 -3.20 0.11 -15.31
C SER A 184 -4.62 0.18 -15.84
N PHE A 185 -5.47 1.02 -15.25
CA PHE A 185 -6.85 1.22 -15.69
C PHE A 185 -6.91 1.74 -17.14
N LYS A 186 -6.03 2.69 -17.50
CA LYS A 186 -5.91 3.22 -18.86
C LYS A 186 -5.65 2.13 -19.91
N TYR A 187 -4.81 1.14 -19.61
CA TYR A 187 -4.42 0.11 -20.58
C TYR A 187 -5.34 -1.13 -20.56
N LEU A 188 -5.89 -1.50 -19.40
CA LEU A 188 -6.80 -2.64 -19.28
C LEU A 188 -8.22 -2.33 -19.76
N TYR A 189 -8.72 -1.13 -19.45
CA TYR A 189 -10.10 -0.71 -19.73
C TYR A 189 -10.12 0.69 -20.37
N PRO A 190 -9.54 0.87 -21.58
CA PRO A 190 -9.30 2.19 -22.17
C PRO A 190 -10.58 3.01 -22.42
N GLU A 191 -11.68 2.36 -22.81
CA GLU A 191 -12.94 3.05 -23.08
C GLU A 191 -13.62 3.54 -21.79
N ASP A 192 -13.63 2.70 -20.75
CA ASP A 192 -14.12 3.09 -19.42
C ASP A 192 -13.26 4.21 -18.82
N TYR A 193 -11.93 4.12 -18.99
CA TYR A 193 -11.00 5.17 -18.55
C TYR A 193 -11.32 6.51 -19.22
N LYS A 194 -11.44 6.54 -20.55
CA LYS A 194 -11.75 7.78 -21.30
C LYS A 194 -13.10 8.36 -20.88
N LYS A 195 -14.13 7.52 -20.77
CA LYS A 195 -15.48 7.94 -20.36
C LYS A 195 -15.47 8.53 -18.95
N LEU A 196 -14.86 7.82 -17.99
CA LEU A 196 -14.81 8.27 -16.61
C LEU A 196 -13.98 9.55 -16.46
N LYS A 197 -12.85 9.65 -17.16
CA LYS A 197 -12.02 10.85 -17.18
C LYS A 197 -12.82 12.07 -17.66
N LEU A 198 -13.56 11.93 -18.76
CA LEU A 198 -14.42 13.01 -19.26
C LEU A 198 -15.52 13.40 -18.25
N GLN A 199 -16.16 12.43 -17.59
CA GLN A 199 -17.16 12.71 -16.56
C GLN A 199 -16.55 13.44 -15.35
N VAL A 200 -15.35 13.02 -14.92
CA VAL A 200 -14.61 13.67 -13.83
C VAL A 200 -14.25 15.10 -14.20
N ASP A 201 -13.64 15.31 -15.37
CA ASP A 201 -13.22 16.62 -15.87
C ASP A 201 -14.41 17.59 -15.99
N ASN A 202 -15.54 17.14 -16.53
CA ASN A 202 -16.76 17.94 -16.63
C ASN A 202 -17.37 18.29 -15.27
N SER A 203 -17.20 17.43 -14.27
CA SER A 203 -17.68 17.68 -12.90
C SER A 203 -16.71 18.53 -12.07
N TYR A 204 -15.46 18.69 -12.52
CA TYR A 204 -14.38 19.23 -11.72
C TYR A 204 -14.62 20.68 -11.33
N ALA A 205 -14.90 21.56 -12.29
CA ALA A 205 -15.08 23.00 -12.04
C ALA A 205 -16.20 23.28 -11.01
N LYS A 206 -17.36 22.62 -11.16
CA LYS A 206 -18.49 22.76 -10.24
C LYS A 206 -18.13 22.29 -8.83
N ARG A 207 -17.43 21.15 -8.71
CA ARG A 207 -17.07 20.58 -7.41
C ARG A 207 -15.94 21.36 -6.73
N GLU A 208 -14.99 21.88 -7.51
CA GLU A 208 -13.93 22.77 -7.02
C GLU A 208 -14.50 24.05 -6.42
N GLU A 209 -15.50 24.66 -7.08
CA GLU A 209 -16.19 25.84 -6.54
C GLU A 209 -16.90 25.54 -5.21
N ILE A 210 -17.63 24.43 -5.12
CA ILE A 210 -18.28 23.98 -3.88
C ILE A 210 -17.25 23.76 -2.76
N LEU A 211 -16.15 23.07 -3.08
CA LEU A 211 -15.07 22.82 -2.13
C LEU A 211 -14.40 24.11 -1.67
N LYS A 212 -14.19 25.07 -2.57
CA LYS A 212 -13.59 26.36 -2.24
C LYS A 212 -14.46 27.13 -1.26
N VAL A 213 -15.74 27.28 -1.55
CA VAL A 213 -16.70 27.94 -0.66
C VAL A 213 -16.77 27.25 0.70
N PHE A 214 -16.72 25.92 0.73
CA PHE A 214 -16.73 25.16 1.97
C PHE A 214 -15.41 25.29 2.75
N SER A 215 -14.27 25.26 2.06
CA SER A 215 -12.93 25.45 2.62
C SER A 215 -12.78 26.84 3.24
N ASP A 216 -13.26 27.89 2.57
CA ASP A 216 -13.24 29.26 3.09
C ASP A 216 -14.05 29.36 4.39
N LYS A 217 -15.22 28.70 4.46
CA LYS A 217 -16.01 28.62 5.70
C LYS A 217 -15.30 27.84 6.81
N ILE A 218 -14.69 26.71 6.49
CA ILE A 218 -13.87 25.97 7.46
C ILE A 218 -12.74 26.87 7.96
N HIS A 219 -12.11 27.63 7.07
CA HIS A 219 -11.02 28.53 7.42
C HIS A 219 -11.48 29.63 8.38
N ASP A 220 -12.61 30.28 8.11
CA ASP A 220 -13.17 31.32 8.99
C ASP A 220 -13.53 30.81 10.39
N ILE A 221 -13.97 29.55 10.49
CA ILE A 221 -14.33 28.91 11.76
C ILE A 221 -13.06 28.52 12.53
N LEU A 222 -12.09 27.87 11.87
CA LEU A 222 -10.87 27.39 12.52
C LEU A 222 -9.91 28.52 12.89
N LYS A 223 -9.90 29.64 12.16
CA LYS A 223 -9.09 30.81 12.53
C LYS A 223 -9.43 31.35 13.92
N LYS A 224 -10.68 31.20 14.37
CA LYS A 224 -11.14 31.62 15.70
C LYS A 224 -10.68 30.69 16.83
N SER A 225 -10.29 29.45 16.53
CA SER A 225 -9.84 28.49 17.54
C SER A 225 -8.35 28.62 17.87
N GLY A 226 -7.58 29.38 17.09
CA GLY A 226 -6.14 29.58 17.31
C GLY A 226 -5.28 28.35 16.97
N VAL A 227 -5.85 27.36 16.30
CA VAL A 227 -5.14 26.13 15.87
C VAL A 227 -4.43 26.41 14.54
N GLU A 228 -3.19 25.95 14.40
CA GLU A 228 -2.49 25.98 13.11
C GLU A 228 -2.97 24.83 12.21
N TYR A 229 -3.31 25.15 10.97
CA TYR A 229 -3.72 24.16 9.98
C TYR A 229 -3.43 24.63 8.55
N ARG A 230 -3.32 23.67 7.64
CA ARG A 230 -3.39 23.88 6.19
C ARG A 230 -4.45 22.97 5.60
N ILE A 231 -5.17 23.49 4.61
CA ILE A 231 -6.21 22.75 3.89
C ILE A 231 -5.67 22.36 2.52
N LEU A 232 -5.81 21.09 2.17
CA LEU A 232 -5.53 20.55 0.84
C LEU A 232 -6.83 19.95 0.26
N TYR A 233 -7.02 20.11 -1.04
CA TYR A 233 -8.05 19.37 -1.75
C TYR A 233 -7.55 17.98 -2.10
N ARG A 234 -8.43 16.99 -1.95
CA ARG A 234 -8.15 15.60 -2.30
C ARG A 234 -9.10 15.18 -3.41
N ALA A 235 -8.55 14.82 -4.57
CA ALA A 235 -9.26 14.06 -5.59
C ALA A 235 -9.04 12.56 -5.37
N LYS A 236 -10.07 11.75 -5.62
CA LYS A 236 -9.90 10.30 -5.78
C LYS A 236 -9.31 10.01 -7.15
N ASN A 237 -8.44 9.00 -7.21
CA ASN A 237 -7.90 8.49 -8.47
C ASN A 237 -8.99 7.76 -9.27
N LEU A 238 -8.84 7.74 -10.59
CA LEU A 238 -9.88 7.28 -11.52
C LEU A 238 -10.24 5.81 -11.26
N TYR A 239 -9.25 4.96 -11.01
CA TYR A 239 -9.48 3.55 -10.77
C TYR A 239 -10.27 3.30 -9.47
N SER A 240 -10.02 4.06 -8.40
CA SER A 240 -10.82 3.95 -7.17
C SER A 240 -12.28 4.33 -7.40
N ILE A 241 -12.55 5.34 -8.24
CA ILE A 241 -13.92 5.73 -8.61
C ILE A 241 -14.56 4.60 -9.41
N TYR A 242 -13.86 4.07 -10.41
CA TYR A 242 -14.31 2.93 -11.21
C TYR A 242 -14.65 1.71 -10.33
N ARG A 243 -13.77 1.32 -9.41
CA ARG A 243 -14.04 0.22 -8.47
C ARG A 243 -15.27 0.48 -7.60
N LYS A 244 -15.46 1.71 -7.10
CA LYS A 244 -16.65 2.06 -6.30
C LYS A 244 -17.93 1.97 -7.14
N MET A 245 -17.90 2.40 -8.41
CA MET A 245 -19.02 2.25 -9.35
C MET A 245 -19.39 0.79 -9.56
N GLN A 246 -18.40 -0.08 -9.81
CA GLN A 246 -18.60 -1.52 -10.02
C GLN A 246 -19.14 -2.19 -8.74
N ASN A 247 -18.49 -1.97 -7.60
CA ASN A 247 -18.84 -2.64 -6.34
C ASN A 247 -20.23 -2.23 -5.81
N GLN A 248 -20.65 -0.98 -6.03
CA GLN A 248 -21.96 -0.48 -5.59
C GLN A 248 -23.03 -0.62 -6.66
N ASN A 249 -22.66 -1.03 -7.87
CA ASN A 249 -23.52 -1.02 -9.06
C ASN A 249 -24.23 0.34 -9.25
N LYS A 250 -23.46 1.42 -9.14
CA LYS A 250 -23.96 2.81 -9.19
C LYS A 250 -23.30 3.61 -10.33
N PRO A 251 -24.06 4.48 -11.00
CA PRO A 251 -23.50 5.39 -11.99
C PRO A 251 -22.64 6.47 -11.32
N PHE A 252 -21.77 7.13 -12.09
CA PHE A 252 -20.83 8.14 -11.59
C PHE A 252 -21.52 9.29 -10.84
N GLU A 253 -22.70 9.68 -11.30
CA GLU A 253 -23.52 10.77 -10.76
C GLU A 253 -23.96 10.50 -9.31
N GLU A 254 -24.09 9.22 -8.94
CA GLU A 254 -24.45 8.78 -7.59
C GLU A 254 -23.23 8.51 -6.69
N ILE A 255 -22.01 8.58 -7.25
CA ILE A 255 -20.78 8.46 -6.46
C ILE A 255 -20.54 9.77 -5.74
N GLN A 256 -21.14 9.86 -4.57
CA GLN A 256 -20.78 10.79 -3.51
C GLN A 256 -19.35 10.43 -3.07
N ASP A 257 -18.48 11.41 -2.84
CA ASP A 257 -17.07 11.28 -2.42
C ASP A 257 -15.97 11.23 -3.52
N THR A 258 -16.09 11.89 -4.68
CA THR A 258 -14.93 12.01 -5.60
C THR A 258 -13.90 13.05 -5.16
N LEU A 259 -14.36 14.05 -4.41
CA LEU A 259 -13.60 15.22 -4.00
C LEU A 259 -13.86 15.48 -2.51
N GLY A 260 -12.80 15.75 -1.76
CA GLY A 260 -12.85 15.94 -0.32
C GLY A 260 -11.79 16.91 0.19
N ILE A 261 -11.84 17.17 1.49
CA ILE A 261 -10.95 18.11 2.17
C ILE A 261 -10.00 17.34 3.06
N ARG A 262 -8.72 17.71 3.01
CA ARG A 262 -7.69 17.22 3.92
C ARG A 262 -7.16 18.38 4.74
N ILE A 263 -7.32 18.30 6.05
CA ILE A 263 -6.82 19.28 7.01
C ILE A 263 -5.59 18.69 7.68
N ILE A 264 -4.47 19.40 7.55
CA ILE A 264 -3.20 19.00 8.14
C ILE A 264 -2.84 20.00 9.24
N THR A 265 -2.49 19.49 10.42
CA THR A 265 -2.14 20.28 11.60
C THR A 265 -0.84 19.76 12.23
N ASP A 266 -0.40 20.36 13.32
CA ASP A 266 0.87 20.08 14.00
C ASP A 266 0.79 18.92 15.00
N THR A 267 -0.32 18.82 15.75
CA THR A 267 -0.46 17.84 16.86
C THR A 267 -1.71 16.97 16.76
N VAL A 268 -1.65 15.80 17.40
CA VAL A 268 -2.79 14.89 17.53
C VAL A 268 -3.94 15.54 18.29
N LEU A 269 -3.64 16.30 19.35
CA LEU A 269 -4.64 17.06 20.10
C LEU A 269 -5.41 18.01 19.19
N ASN A 270 -4.70 18.73 18.32
CA ASN A 270 -5.30 19.65 17.37
C ASN A 270 -6.15 18.92 16.32
N CYS A 271 -5.83 17.67 15.96
CA CYS A 271 -6.67 16.87 15.08
C CYS A 271 -8.07 16.66 15.68
N TYR A 272 -8.16 16.30 16.96
CA TYR A 272 -9.43 16.13 17.67
C TYR A 272 -10.14 17.46 17.95
N ALA A 273 -9.39 18.53 18.24
CA ALA A 273 -9.96 19.87 18.38
C ALA A 273 -10.63 20.34 17.07
N ILE A 274 -9.95 20.18 15.94
CA ILE A 274 -10.49 20.48 14.60
C ILE A 274 -11.73 19.64 14.33
N LEU A 275 -11.72 18.33 14.64
CA LEU A 275 -12.89 17.46 14.50
C LEU A 275 -14.09 17.99 15.29
N GLY A 276 -13.88 18.34 16.56
CA GLY A 276 -14.93 18.89 17.42
C GLY A 276 -15.50 20.20 16.90
N VAL A 277 -14.64 21.10 16.40
CA VAL A 277 -15.08 22.36 15.77
C VAL A 277 -15.90 22.08 14.52
N ILE A 278 -15.49 21.13 13.68
CA ILE A 278 -16.23 20.76 12.46
C ILE A 278 -17.59 20.19 12.81
N HIS A 279 -17.68 19.21 13.73
CA HIS A 279 -18.95 18.58 14.12
C HIS A 279 -19.90 19.53 14.85
N SER A 280 -19.37 20.58 15.49
CA SER A 280 -20.19 21.64 16.11
C SER A 280 -20.83 22.58 15.10
N ASN A 281 -20.26 22.71 13.89
CA ASN A 281 -20.72 23.64 12.86
C ASN A 281 -21.40 22.94 11.67
N PHE A 282 -21.09 21.68 11.41
CA PHE A 282 -21.61 20.90 10.30
C PHE A 282 -22.13 19.55 10.79
N LYS A 283 -23.33 19.17 10.32
CA LYS A 283 -23.96 17.91 10.72
C LYS A 283 -23.19 16.72 10.15
N PRO A 284 -22.62 15.83 10.98
CA PRO A 284 -21.98 14.62 10.50
C PRO A 284 -23.01 13.60 10.01
N LEU A 285 -22.65 12.82 8.99
CA LEU A 285 -23.42 11.68 8.55
C LEU A 285 -23.20 10.50 9.50
N SER A 286 -24.29 9.90 9.98
CA SER A 286 -24.23 8.76 10.89
C SER A 286 -23.42 7.60 10.31
N GLY A 287 -22.50 7.05 11.10
CA GLY A 287 -21.64 5.93 10.70
C GLY A 287 -20.49 6.30 9.74
N SER A 288 -20.30 7.59 9.40
CA SER A 288 -19.20 8.03 8.53
C SER A 288 -17.89 8.34 9.27
N PHE A 289 -17.94 8.47 10.59
CA PHE A 289 -16.76 8.78 11.39
C PHE A 289 -15.88 7.53 11.55
N THR A 290 -14.58 7.68 11.35
CA THR A 290 -13.59 6.64 11.62
C THR A 290 -12.31 7.25 12.17
N ASP A 291 -11.85 6.74 13.31
CA ASP A 291 -10.65 7.21 13.99
C ASP A 291 -9.44 6.31 13.68
N TYR A 292 -8.76 6.58 12.56
CA TYR A 292 -7.51 5.86 12.26
C TYR A 292 -6.30 6.40 13.03
N ILE A 293 -6.45 7.42 13.88
CA ILE A 293 -5.35 7.86 14.76
C ILE A 293 -5.24 6.88 15.93
N ALA A 294 -6.37 6.64 16.61
CA ALA A 294 -6.48 5.67 17.69
C ALA A 294 -6.38 4.22 17.19
N MET A 295 -6.86 3.96 15.97
CA MET A 295 -6.85 2.64 15.34
C MET A 295 -6.16 2.68 13.97
N PRO A 296 -4.82 2.78 13.93
CA PRO A 296 -4.07 2.84 12.67
C PRO A 296 -4.34 1.61 11.80
N LYS A 297 -4.35 1.82 10.47
CA LYS A 297 -4.39 0.68 9.54
C LYS A 297 -3.09 -0.12 9.59
N SER A 298 -3.13 -1.35 9.08
CA SER A 298 -1.96 -2.23 8.98
C SER A 298 -0.77 -1.61 8.24
N ASN A 299 -1.03 -0.71 7.28
CA ASN A 299 -0.02 0.03 6.53
C ASN A 299 0.40 1.37 7.18
N LEU A 300 0.16 1.52 8.50
CA LEU A 300 0.51 2.71 9.29
C LEU A 300 -0.27 3.96 8.93
N TYR A 301 -1.31 3.84 8.10
CA TYR A 301 -2.15 4.96 7.78
C TYR A 301 -2.89 5.47 9.02
N GLN A 302 -2.73 6.76 9.31
CA GLN A 302 -3.39 7.47 10.39
C GLN A 302 -4.07 8.74 9.89
N SER A 303 -5.32 8.93 10.27
CA SER A 303 -6.14 10.12 10.00
C SER A 303 -7.50 9.96 10.67
N LEU A 304 -8.11 11.06 11.11
CA LEU A 304 -9.55 11.08 11.39
C LEU A 304 -10.29 11.25 10.08
N HIS A 305 -11.31 10.43 9.86
CA HIS A 305 -12.21 10.52 8.70
C HIS A 305 -13.61 10.86 9.20
N THR A 306 -14.28 11.79 8.54
CA THR A 306 -15.68 12.09 8.78
C THR A 306 -16.32 12.62 7.52
N THR A 307 -17.59 12.31 7.27
CA THR A 307 -18.37 12.96 6.22
C THR A 307 -19.39 13.89 6.85
N VAL A 308 -19.43 15.14 6.42
CA VAL A 308 -20.37 16.15 6.92
C VAL A 308 -21.20 16.73 5.77
N LEU A 309 -22.40 17.22 6.08
CA LEU A 309 -23.20 17.94 5.11
C LEU A 309 -22.70 19.39 5.01
N SER A 310 -22.35 19.78 3.79
CA SER A 310 -22.09 21.18 3.46
C SER A 310 -23.35 22.03 3.66
N PRO A 311 -23.24 23.36 3.76
CA PRO A 311 -24.40 24.25 3.80
C PRO A 311 -25.34 24.11 2.59
N GLY A 312 -24.84 23.63 1.45
CA GLY A 312 -25.63 23.34 0.26
C GLY A 312 -26.31 21.96 0.28
N GLY A 313 -26.14 21.17 1.35
CA GLY A 313 -26.70 19.82 1.48
C GLY A 313 -25.84 18.70 0.88
N GLU A 314 -24.75 19.05 0.18
CA GLU A 314 -23.84 18.07 -0.41
C GLU A 314 -22.95 17.41 0.66
N PRO A 315 -22.76 16.08 0.64
CA PRO A 315 -21.85 15.39 1.55
C PRO A 315 -20.39 15.64 1.17
N ILE A 316 -19.56 16.02 2.15
CA ILE A 316 -18.13 16.27 1.97
C ILE A 316 -17.32 15.43 2.94
N GLU A 317 -16.44 14.59 2.40
CA GLU A 317 -15.46 13.81 3.15
C GLU A 317 -14.34 14.74 3.65
N ILE A 318 -14.07 14.71 4.96
CA ILE A 318 -13.00 15.45 5.61
C ILE A 318 -12.03 14.47 6.26
N GLN A 319 -10.74 14.67 5.98
CA GLN A 319 -9.64 13.92 6.57
C GLN A 319 -8.77 14.86 7.40
N ILE A 320 -8.58 14.57 8.69
CA ILE A 320 -7.79 15.40 9.60
C ILE A 320 -6.61 14.59 10.11
N ARG A 321 -5.39 15.15 10.07
CA ARG A 321 -4.17 14.47 10.51
C ARG A 321 -3.02 15.43 10.77
N THR A 322 -1.94 14.93 11.38
CA THR A 322 -0.72 15.72 11.56
C THR A 322 0.15 15.74 10.30
N GLU A 323 1.14 16.63 10.26
CA GLU A 323 2.14 16.67 9.19
C GLU A 323 2.94 15.35 9.11
N ASP A 324 3.29 14.74 10.25
CA ASP A 324 3.97 13.44 10.28
C ASP A 324 3.09 12.30 9.75
N MET A 325 1.81 12.26 10.17
CA MET A 325 0.84 11.30 9.63
C MET A 325 0.61 11.49 8.13
N HIS A 326 0.64 12.74 7.65
CA HIS A 326 0.58 13.03 6.24
C HIS A 326 1.81 12.50 5.51
N ARG A 327 3.03 12.75 6.01
CA ARG A 327 4.27 12.19 5.42
C ARG A 327 4.24 10.66 5.38
N ILE A 328 3.86 10.00 6.47
CA ILE A 328 3.71 8.54 6.51
C ILE A 328 2.66 8.07 5.49
N SER A 329 1.56 8.80 5.29
CA SER A 329 0.56 8.41 4.30
C SER A 329 0.96 8.65 2.85
N GLU A 330 1.93 9.52 2.58
CA GLU A 330 2.37 9.82 1.20
C GLU A 330 3.53 8.90 0.80
N TYR A 331 4.43 8.64 1.75
CA TYR A 331 5.69 7.91 1.51
C TYR A 331 5.73 6.53 2.17
N GLY A 332 4.74 6.17 3.00
CA GLY A 332 4.68 4.87 3.64
C GLY A 332 5.91 4.56 4.50
N ILE A 333 6.40 3.33 4.39
CA ILE A 333 7.60 2.86 5.09
C ILE A 333 8.87 3.67 4.73
N ALA A 334 8.91 4.33 3.56
CA ALA A 334 10.03 5.19 3.17
C ALA A 334 10.19 6.39 4.12
N ALA A 335 9.09 6.91 4.68
CA ALA A 335 9.15 8.00 5.66
C ALA A 335 9.90 7.62 6.93
N HIS A 336 9.85 6.34 7.34
CA HIS A 336 10.49 5.84 8.57
C HIS A 336 12.00 5.62 8.41
N TRP A 337 12.49 5.30 7.21
CA TRP A 337 13.92 4.99 7.00
C TRP A 337 14.84 6.20 7.26
N ARG A 338 14.32 7.42 7.07
CA ARG A 338 15.04 8.67 7.37
C ARG A 338 15.47 8.80 8.84
N TYR A 339 14.74 8.18 9.79
CA TYR A 339 15.03 8.28 11.22
C TYR A 339 16.23 7.43 11.69
N LYS A 340 16.77 6.54 10.85
CA LYS A 340 17.97 5.73 11.19
C LYS A 340 19.28 6.52 11.33
N HIS A 341 19.29 7.83 11.07
CA HIS A 341 20.46 8.68 11.33
C HIS A 341 20.64 9.10 12.80
N GLY A 342 19.75 8.65 13.71
CA GLY A 342 20.00 8.63 15.15
C GLY A 342 20.09 7.18 15.63
N ASN A 343 21.02 6.87 16.54
CA ASN A 343 21.33 5.53 17.09
C ASN A 343 20.18 4.79 17.81
N VAL A 344 18.92 5.16 17.58
CA VAL A 344 17.76 4.46 18.12
C VAL A 344 17.31 3.45 17.07
N VAL A 345 17.75 2.21 17.22
CA VAL A 345 17.12 1.06 16.55
C VAL A 345 15.71 0.95 17.11
N ASP A 346 14.76 1.63 16.47
CA ASP A 346 13.38 1.64 16.92
C ASP A 346 12.79 0.25 16.70
N GLY A 347 12.49 -0.47 17.78
CA GLY A 347 11.84 -1.79 17.75
C GLY A 347 10.55 -1.79 16.94
N GLN A 348 9.91 -0.63 16.80
CA GLN A 348 8.76 -0.42 15.93
C GLN A 348 9.01 -0.75 14.46
N LEU A 349 10.20 -0.51 13.89
CA LEU A 349 10.46 -0.85 12.48
C LEU A 349 10.51 -2.38 12.27
N ASN A 350 11.00 -3.09 13.28
CA ASN A 350 11.08 -4.55 13.28
C ASN A 350 9.67 -5.16 13.35
N ASP A 351 8.77 -4.55 14.13
CA ASP A 351 7.35 -4.90 14.15
C ASP A 351 6.61 -4.50 12.86
N LYS A 352 7.03 -3.41 12.21
CA LYS A 352 6.42 -2.87 10.97
C LYS A 352 6.75 -3.71 9.72
N LEU A 353 7.85 -4.48 9.73
CA LEU A 353 8.16 -5.49 8.71
C LEU A 353 7.60 -6.87 9.04
N ASN A 354 6.79 -7.00 10.11
CA ASN A 354 6.17 -8.29 10.45
C ASN A 354 5.32 -8.85 9.32
N TRP A 355 4.70 -8.03 8.46
CA TRP A 355 3.96 -8.56 7.31
C TRP A 355 4.87 -9.30 6.33
N ALA A 356 6.07 -8.79 6.05
CA ALA A 356 7.03 -9.43 5.14
C ALA A 356 7.57 -10.73 5.75
N ARG A 357 7.82 -10.74 7.07
CA ARG A 357 8.20 -11.96 7.81
C ARG A 357 7.07 -12.98 7.88
N GLN A 358 5.83 -12.54 8.13
CA GLN A 358 4.64 -13.39 8.11
C GLN A 358 4.45 -14.02 6.73
N TRP A 359 4.70 -13.28 5.65
CA TRP A 359 4.65 -13.83 4.29
C TRP A 359 5.75 -14.87 4.06
N ILE A 360 6.97 -14.67 4.58
CA ILE A 360 8.01 -15.71 4.57
C ILE A 360 7.58 -16.94 5.38
N GLU A 361 7.00 -16.75 6.57
CA GLU A 361 6.48 -17.86 7.38
C GLU A 361 5.40 -18.64 6.63
N TRP A 362 4.48 -17.95 5.95
CA TRP A 362 3.45 -18.59 5.12
C TRP A 362 4.06 -19.32 3.93
N MET A 363 5.09 -18.75 3.29
CA MET A 363 5.81 -19.43 2.21
C MET A 363 6.48 -20.72 2.67
N ASN A 364 6.88 -20.83 3.94
CA ASN A 364 7.43 -22.07 4.49
C ASN A 364 6.33 -23.11 4.78
N ASP A 365 5.11 -22.67 5.06
CA ASP A 365 3.94 -23.52 5.33
C ASP A 365 3.19 -23.95 4.05
N ILE A 366 3.42 -23.29 2.91
CA ILE A 366 2.72 -23.57 1.64
C ILE A 366 3.66 -24.29 0.66
N GLU A 367 3.26 -25.48 0.24
CA GLU A 367 4.03 -26.32 -0.71
C GLU A 367 3.92 -25.82 -2.16
N SER A 368 2.78 -25.21 -2.54
CA SER A 368 2.51 -24.76 -3.91
C SER A 368 2.66 -23.25 -4.10
N PRO A 369 3.50 -22.78 -5.03
CA PRO A 369 3.57 -21.37 -5.41
C PRO A 369 2.21 -20.79 -5.82
N HIS A 370 1.36 -21.55 -6.51
CA HIS A 370 0.04 -21.07 -6.93
C HIS A 370 -0.89 -20.82 -5.73
N GLU A 371 -0.91 -21.71 -4.75
CA GLU A 371 -1.75 -21.51 -3.56
C GLU A 371 -1.31 -20.25 -2.82
N PHE A 372 0.00 -20.02 -2.70
CA PHE A 372 0.55 -18.78 -2.14
C PHE A 372 0.05 -17.54 -2.87
N MET A 373 -0.02 -17.57 -4.21
CA MET A 373 -0.47 -16.45 -5.03
C MET A 373 -1.93 -16.08 -4.78
N GLU A 374 -2.81 -17.07 -4.71
CA GLU A 374 -4.22 -16.83 -4.38
C GLU A 374 -4.36 -16.28 -2.97
N MET A 375 -3.60 -16.82 -2.01
CA MET A 375 -3.55 -16.29 -0.64
C MET A 375 -3.17 -14.81 -0.65
N PHE A 376 -2.09 -14.51 -1.37
CA PHE A 376 -1.48 -13.19 -1.42
C PHE A 376 -2.40 -12.17 -2.06
N LYS A 377 -2.99 -12.49 -3.23
CA LYS A 377 -3.97 -11.61 -3.91
C LYS A 377 -5.18 -11.33 -3.02
N THR A 378 -5.70 -12.36 -2.33
CA THR A 378 -6.85 -12.21 -1.44
C THR A 378 -6.52 -11.35 -0.22
N GLU A 379 -5.35 -11.55 0.40
CA GLU A 379 -4.90 -10.74 1.53
C GLU A 379 -4.67 -9.26 1.18
N LEU A 380 -4.27 -8.99 -0.05
CA LEU A 380 -3.93 -7.65 -0.51
C LEU A 380 -5.13 -6.75 -0.81
N ASP A 381 -6.29 -7.34 -1.14
CA ASP A 381 -7.43 -6.61 -1.70
C ASP A 381 -8.63 -6.46 -0.75
N VAL A 382 -8.57 -7.03 0.45
CA VAL A 382 -9.73 -7.04 1.36
C VAL A 382 -9.73 -5.81 2.30
N GLU A 383 -10.86 -5.11 2.36
CA GLU A 383 -11.12 -4.07 3.36
C GLU A 383 -10.92 -4.63 4.78
N GLU A 384 -10.32 -3.89 5.70
CA GLU A 384 -10.09 -4.35 7.07
C GLU A 384 -11.22 -3.90 8.02
N ILE A 385 -11.60 -4.78 8.94
CA ILE A 385 -12.41 -4.48 10.13
C ILE A 385 -11.53 -4.57 11.38
N PHE A 386 -11.86 -3.81 12.41
CA PHE A 386 -11.13 -3.83 13.67
C PHE A 386 -11.99 -4.41 14.79
N VAL A 387 -11.52 -5.51 15.38
CA VAL A 387 -12.23 -6.26 16.42
C VAL A 387 -11.42 -6.22 17.71
N PHE A 388 -12.09 -5.96 18.83
CA PHE A 388 -11.48 -5.81 20.14
C PHE A 388 -11.47 -7.13 20.90
N THR A 389 -10.38 -7.39 21.62
CA THR A 389 -10.37 -8.40 22.69
C THR A 389 -11.08 -7.83 23.92
N PRO A 390 -11.53 -8.68 24.87
CA PRO A 390 -12.13 -8.21 26.12
C PRO A 390 -11.15 -7.41 27.00
N LYS A 391 -9.84 -7.54 26.74
CA LYS A 391 -8.78 -6.79 27.43
C LYS A 391 -8.50 -5.42 26.79
N GLY A 392 -9.14 -5.11 25.66
CA GLY A 392 -8.97 -3.86 24.94
C GLY A 392 -7.94 -3.89 23.81
N ASP A 393 -7.29 -5.02 23.54
CA ASP A 393 -6.37 -5.15 22.40
C ASP A 393 -7.17 -5.16 21.08
N VAL A 394 -6.62 -4.55 20.04
CA VAL A 394 -7.27 -4.47 18.73
C VAL A 394 -6.63 -5.46 17.76
N LYS A 395 -7.45 -6.17 16.99
CA LYS A 395 -7.03 -7.01 15.87
C LYS A 395 -7.67 -6.51 14.58
N ALA A 396 -6.83 -6.24 13.58
CA ALA A 396 -7.29 -5.99 12.21
C ALA A 396 -7.54 -7.34 11.52
N LEU A 397 -8.72 -7.49 10.93
CA LEU A 397 -9.13 -8.69 10.20
C LEU A 397 -9.71 -8.31 8.83
N PRO A 398 -9.68 -9.20 7.84
CA PRO A 398 -10.43 -9.01 6.59
C PRO A 398 -11.92 -8.81 6.86
N LYS A 399 -12.58 -7.89 6.15
CA LYS A 399 -14.03 -7.72 6.19
C LYS A 399 -14.73 -9.02 5.79
N GLY A 400 -15.81 -9.33 6.48
CA GLY A 400 -16.45 -10.64 6.39
C GLY A 400 -15.92 -11.67 7.39
N SER A 401 -14.83 -11.38 8.12
CA SER A 401 -14.22 -12.32 9.06
C SER A 401 -15.18 -12.74 10.16
N THR A 402 -14.97 -13.97 10.62
CA THR A 402 -15.79 -14.64 11.62
C THR A 402 -15.05 -14.79 12.95
N PRO A 403 -15.72 -15.18 14.05
CA PRO A 403 -15.03 -15.49 15.30
C PRO A 403 -13.91 -16.53 15.18
N VAL A 404 -14.01 -17.48 14.25
CA VAL A 404 -12.93 -18.45 14.00
C VAL A 404 -11.71 -17.76 13.41
N ASP A 405 -11.90 -16.83 12.46
CA ASP A 405 -10.81 -16.00 11.92
C ASP A 405 -10.12 -15.19 13.02
N PHE A 406 -10.92 -14.58 13.90
CA PHE A 406 -10.42 -13.84 15.07
C PHE A 406 -9.62 -14.76 16.01
N ALA A 407 -10.10 -15.96 16.29
CA ALA A 407 -9.40 -16.93 17.13
C ALA A 407 -8.00 -17.27 16.59
N TYR A 408 -7.88 -17.61 15.30
CA TYR A 408 -6.59 -17.88 14.63
C TYR A 408 -5.68 -16.66 14.51
N SER A 409 -6.24 -15.44 14.54
CA SER A 409 -5.46 -14.20 14.59
C SER A 409 -4.83 -13.92 15.97
N ILE A 410 -5.42 -14.48 17.04
CA ILE A 410 -4.85 -14.40 18.39
C ILE A 410 -3.75 -15.46 18.54
N HIS A 411 -4.09 -16.74 18.31
CA HIS A 411 -3.14 -17.85 18.40
C HIS A 411 -3.70 -19.09 17.70
N THR A 412 -2.83 -19.93 17.14
CA THR A 412 -3.24 -21.18 16.47
C THR A 412 -4.01 -22.10 17.43
N ASP A 413 -3.49 -22.38 18.63
CA ASP A 413 -4.17 -23.20 19.64
C ASP A 413 -5.56 -22.66 20.02
N ILE A 414 -5.77 -21.34 20.04
CA ILE A 414 -7.07 -20.74 20.35
C ILE A 414 -8.04 -20.98 19.19
N GLY A 415 -7.55 -20.85 17.95
CA GLY A 415 -8.28 -21.19 16.74
C GLY A 415 -8.69 -22.66 16.70
N GLU A 416 -7.75 -23.58 16.95
CA GLU A 416 -7.99 -25.02 16.91
C GLU A 416 -9.01 -25.49 17.95
N HIS A 417 -8.95 -24.92 19.14
CA HIS A 417 -9.82 -25.28 20.26
C HIS A 417 -11.06 -24.37 20.39
N CYS A 418 -11.39 -23.58 19.36
CA CYS A 418 -12.52 -22.65 19.37
C CYS A 418 -13.86 -23.43 19.49
N PHE A 419 -14.61 -23.17 20.56
CA PHE A 419 -15.91 -23.81 20.80
C PHE A 419 -17.09 -22.86 20.60
N ALA A 420 -16.97 -21.64 21.10
CA ALA A 420 -18.00 -20.62 20.99
C ALA A 420 -17.37 -19.23 21.01
N ALA A 421 -18.13 -18.22 20.57
CA ALA A 421 -17.72 -16.84 20.62
C ALA A 421 -18.78 -15.98 21.31
N ARG A 422 -18.32 -15.02 22.11
CA ARG A 422 -19.17 -13.99 22.69
C ARG A 422 -18.80 -12.66 22.05
N VAL A 423 -19.73 -12.09 21.29
CA VAL A 423 -19.57 -10.80 20.59
C VAL A 423 -20.46 -9.77 21.30
N ASN A 424 -19.87 -8.66 21.74
CA ASN A 424 -20.56 -7.59 22.48
C ASN A 424 -21.37 -8.14 23.68
N SER A 425 -20.77 -9.04 24.45
CA SER A 425 -21.36 -9.74 25.60
C SER A 425 -22.50 -10.73 25.28
N LYS A 426 -22.82 -11.00 24.02
CA LYS A 426 -23.81 -11.99 23.60
C LYS A 426 -23.15 -13.20 22.94
N ILE A 427 -23.63 -14.41 23.23
CA ILE A 427 -23.13 -15.62 22.55
C ILE A 427 -23.65 -15.60 21.12
N GLU A 428 -22.72 -15.59 20.16
CA GLU A 428 -23.00 -15.61 18.73
C GLU A 428 -22.49 -16.93 18.12
N LYS A 429 -22.99 -17.23 16.92
CA LYS A 429 -22.51 -18.39 16.15
C LYS A 429 -21.09 -18.16 15.63
N LEU A 430 -20.37 -19.24 15.36
CA LEU A 430 -19.02 -19.18 14.79
C LEU A 430 -18.96 -18.65 13.36
N ASP A 431 -20.08 -18.64 12.63
CA ASP A 431 -20.22 -18.08 11.28
C ASP A 431 -20.74 -16.62 11.28
N TYR A 432 -20.88 -16.01 12.47
CA TYR A 432 -21.25 -14.59 12.59
C TYR A 432 -20.22 -13.70 11.89
N GLU A 433 -20.69 -12.80 11.03
CA GLU A 433 -19.83 -11.82 10.38
C GLU A 433 -19.50 -10.68 11.36
N LEU A 434 -18.25 -10.62 11.81
CA LEU A 434 -17.76 -9.59 12.72
C LEU A 434 -17.80 -8.21 12.06
N LYS A 435 -18.12 -7.19 12.85
CA LYS A 435 -18.15 -5.79 12.44
C LYS A 435 -17.04 -5.01 13.13
N SER A 436 -16.57 -3.97 12.45
CA SER A 436 -15.60 -3.05 13.06
C SER A 436 -16.20 -2.41 14.31
N GLY A 437 -15.52 -2.48 15.45
CA GLY A 437 -16.02 -2.04 16.76
C GLY A 437 -16.48 -3.17 17.68
N ASP A 438 -16.68 -4.38 17.15
CA ASP A 438 -17.14 -5.51 17.96
C ASP A 438 -16.09 -5.92 19.00
N VAL A 439 -16.54 -6.23 20.22
CA VAL A 439 -15.72 -6.88 21.25
C VAL A 439 -15.98 -8.39 21.19
N CYS A 440 -14.98 -9.15 20.76
CA CYS A 440 -15.06 -10.59 20.59
C CYS A 440 -14.24 -11.34 21.65
N GLU A 441 -14.89 -12.23 22.39
CA GLU A 441 -14.28 -13.17 23.34
C GLU A 441 -14.41 -14.59 22.79
N ILE A 442 -13.27 -15.28 22.64
CA ILE A 442 -13.25 -16.68 22.20
C ILE A 442 -13.28 -17.59 23.41
N ILE A 443 -14.22 -18.54 23.40
CA ILE A 443 -14.37 -19.57 24.42
C ILE A 443 -13.78 -20.86 23.84
N THR A 444 -12.70 -21.35 24.47
CA THR A 444 -12.00 -22.56 24.01
C THR A 444 -12.36 -23.79 24.83
N ARG A 445 -12.21 -24.99 24.24
CA ARG A 445 -12.34 -26.28 24.93
C ARG A 445 -11.30 -27.27 24.39
N LYS A 446 -10.62 -28.00 25.29
CA LYS A 446 -9.56 -28.96 24.93
C LYS A 446 -9.98 -30.07 23.96
N ASN A 447 -11.24 -30.48 23.98
CA ASN A 447 -11.74 -31.54 23.11
C ASN A 447 -12.29 -31.02 21.77
N MET A 448 -12.27 -29.70 21.55
CA MET A 448 -12.64 -29.15 20.26
C MET A 448 -11.47 -29.18 19.30
N THR A 449 -11.78 -29.56 18.07
CA THR A 449 -10.85 -29.59 16.95
C THR A 449 -11.52 -28.94 15.75
N PRO A 450 -10.75 -28.37 14.81
CA PRO A 450 -11.28 -27.87 13.56
C PRO A 450 -12.06 -28.95 12.79
N ASN A 451 -13.09 -28.53 12.06
CA ASN A 451 -13.85 -29.41 11.17
C ASN A 451 -13.93 -28.82 9.75
N LYS A 452 -14.37 -29.64 8.78
CA LYS A 452 -14.44 -29.25 7.36
C LYS A 452 -15.40 -28.09 7.11
N ASP A 453 -16.48 -27.99 7.89
CA ASP A 453 -17.50 -26.94 7.71
C ASP A 453 -16.96 -25.54 7.98
N TRP A 454 -15.92 -25.42 8.82
CA TRP A 454 -15.28 -24.13 9.08
C TRP A 454 -14.69 -23.50 7.82
N LEU A 455 -14.22 -24.31 6.86
CA LEU A 455 -13.69 -23.83 5.58
C LEU A 455 -14.74 -23.08 4.74
N ASN A 456 -16.04 -23.30 5.00
CA ASN A 456 -17.13 -22.66 4.27
C ASN A 456 -17.34 -21.20 4.69
N PHE A 457 -17.07 -20.85 5.95
CA PHE A 457 -17.37 -19.52 6.49
C PHE A 457 -16.13 -18.71 6.87
N VAL A 458 -14.98 -19.34 7.16
CA VAL A 458 -13.75 -18.59 7.43
C VAL A 458 -13.32 -17.78 6.21
N LYS A 459 -13.00 -16.51 6.45
CA LYS A 459 -12.58 -15.57 5.40
C LYS A 459 -11.07 -15.36 5.37
N SER A 460 -10.41 -15.41 6.53
CA SER A 460 -8.98 -15.23 6.60
C SER A 460 -8.28 -16.46 6.03
N GLN A 461 -7.33 -16.22 5.14
CA GLN A 461 -6.59 -17.29 4.53
C GLN A 461 -5.66 -17.98 5.54
N ARG A 462 -5.17 -17.23 6.55
CA ARG A 462 -4.46 -17.79 7.70
C ARG A 462 -5.28 -18.87 8.40
N ALA A 463 -6.54 -18.59 8.77
CA ALA A 463 -7.40 -19.59 9.39
C ALA A 463 -7.64 -20.77 8.45
N ARG A 464 -7.96 -20.50 7.18
CA ARG A 464 -8.18 -21.54 6.17
C ARG A 464 -6.99 -22.48 6.03
N SER A 465 -5.77 -21.94 5.92
CA SER A 465 -4.52 -22.71 5.79
C SER A 465 -4.24 -23.55 7.03
N LYS A 466 -4.36 -22.98 8.24
CA LYS A 466 -4.15 -23.73 9.49
C LYS A 466 -5.20 -24.83 9.68
N ILE A 467 -6.46 -24.57 9.35
CA ILE A 467 -7.53 -25.58 9.38
C ILE A 467 -7.24 -26.71 8.39
N LYS A 468 -6.89 -26.40 7.13
CA LYS A 468 -6.51 -27.41 6.14
C LYS A 468 -5.33 -28.27 6.63
N LYS A 469 -4.27 -27.63 7.15
CA LYS A 469 -3.09 -28.31 7.69
C LYS A 469 -3.47 -29.28 8.81
N TYR A 470 -4.25 -28.82 9.78
CA TYR A 470 -4.75 -29.65 10.87
C TYR A 470 -5.54 -30.86 10.36
N LEU A 471 -6.48 -30.63 9.42
CA LEU A 471 -7.32 -31.70 8.86
C LEU A 471 -6.51 -32.72 8.04
N ARG A 472 -5.46 -32.27 7.34
CA ARG A 472 -4.52 -33.14 6.59
C ARG A 472 -3.71 -34.02 7.55
N GLU A 473 -3.17 -33.45 8.62
CA GLU A 473 -2.39 -34.17 9.63
C GLU A 473 -3.22 -35.19 10.42
N HIS A 474 -4.53 -34.96 10.55
CA HIS A 474 -5.46 -35.82 11.31
C HIS A 474 -6.39 -36.68 10.44
N GLY A 475 -6.02 -36.93 9.16
CA GLY A 475 -6.58 -38.04 8.37
C GLY A 475 -7.83 -37.75 7.53
N ASN A 476 -8.18 -36.48 7.26
CA ASN A 476 -9.19 -36.16 6.24
C ASN A 476 -8.52 -36.00 4.87
N THR A 477 -8.49 -37.07 4.08
CA THR A 477 -7.77 -37.16 2.79
C THR A 477 -8.47 -36.49 1.60
N ASP A 478 -9.68 -35.92 1.77
CA ASP A 478 -10.48 -35.30 0.71
C ASP A 478 -10.52 -33.75 0.79
N ILE A 479 -9.39 -33.10 1.08
CA ILE A 479 -9.29 -31.63 1.30
C ILE A 479 -8.13 -31.01 0.54
#